data_AF-A0A9W7M3S9-F1
#
_entry.id   AF-A0A9W7M3S9-F1
#
_cell.length_a   1.000
_cell.length_b   1.000
_cell.length_c   1.000
_cell.angle_alpha   90.00
_cell.angle_beta   90.00
_cell.angle_gamma   90.00
#
_symmetry.space_group_name_H-M   'P 1'
#
loop_
_entity.id
_entity.type
_entity.pdbx_description
1 polymer ?
#
loop_
_entity_poly.entity_id
_entity_poly.type
_entity_poly.pdbx_seq_one_letter_code
_entity_poly.pdbx_strand_id
1 'polypeptide(L)'
;MYRRRKFDFFEEKLGGKKCKIPEEIAGKVDCASSGRGKLVIGCDDSTVSLLDRGLDFNFGFQAHTSSVLFLQMFKKMNKYGCSN
;
A
#
# COMPACT_ATOMS: atom_id res chain seq x y z
N MET A 1 12.82 -23.00 17.74
CA MET A 1 13.14 -23.16 16.30
C MET A 1 11.84 -23.06 15.51
N TYR A 2 11.53 -21.91 14.91
CA TYR A 2 10.21 -21.67 14.30
C TYR A 2 10.15 -22.26 12.88
N ARG A 3 9.29 -23.27 12.70
CA ARG A 3 8.99 -23.94 11.42
C ARG A 3 8.09 -23.01 10.59
N ARG A 4 8.55 -22.54 9.43
CA ARG A 4 7.68 -21.86 8.44
C ARG A 4 6.58 -22.83 8.03
N ARG A 5 5.39 -22.70 8.61
CA ARG A 5 4.17 -23.29 8.02
C ARG A 5 3.79 -22.38 6.86
N LYS A 6 3.76 -22.94 5.63
CA LYS A 6 3.04 -22.29 4.53
C LYS A 6 1.59 -22.18 4.99
N PHE A 7 1.12 -20.96 5.19
CA PHE A 7 -0.29 -20.70 5.43
C PHE A 7 -0.94 -20.56 4.07
N ASP A 8 -1.73 -21.55 3.67
CA ASP A 8 -2.54 -21.54 2.43
C ASP A 8 -3.69 -20.50 2.51
N PHE A 9 -3.78 -19.77 3.62
CA PHE A 9 -4.79 -18.75 3.90
C PHE A 9 -4.83 -17.60 2.88
N PHE A 10 -3.72 -17.33 2.18
CA PHE A 10 -3.65 -16.22 1.24
C PHE A 10 -4.23 -16.54 -0.16
N GLU A 11 -4.31 -17.81 -0.55
CA GLU A 11 -4.85 -18.18 -1.87
C GLU A 11 -6.38 -18.07 -1.92
N GLU A 12 -7.06 -18.45 -0.83
CA GLU A 12 -8.53 -18.48 -0.78
C GLU A 12 -9.16 -17.08 -0.73
N LYS A 13 -8.49 -16.11 -0.09
CA LYS A 13 -8.98 -14.72 0.05
C LYS A 13 -8.88 -13.88 -1.22
N LEU A 14 -8.06 -14.27 -2.19
CA LEU A 14 -7.82 -13.52 -3.45
C LEU A 14 -8.62 -14.06 -4.65
N GLY A 15 -9.48 -15.07 -4.45
CA GLY A 15 -10.51 -15.47 -5.41
C GLY A 15 -10.02 -15.70 -6.84
N GLY A 16 -8.83 -16.27 -7.03
CA GLY A 16 -8.25 -16.55 -8.35
C GLY A 16 -7.96 -15.33 -9.24
N LYS A 17 -8.21 -14.11 -8.76
CA LYS A 17 -7.81 -12.89 -9.48
C LYS A 17 -6.34 -12.65 -9.16
N LYS A 18 -5.48 -12.85 -10.16
CA LYS A 18 -4.08 -12.42 -10.12
C LYS A 18 -4.04 -11.01 -9.50
N CYS A 19 -3.28 -10.82 -8.42
CA CYS A 19 -3.00 -9.49 -7.87
C CYS A 19 -2.42 -8.64 -9.01
N LYS A 20 -3.28 -7.89 -9.69
CA LYS A 20 -2.90 -6.98 -10.75
C LYS A 20 -2.73 -5.63 -10.08
N ILE A 21 -1.52 -5.10 -10.19
CA ILE A 21 -1.29 -3.68 -9.99
C ILE A 21 -2.15 -2.97 -11.06
N PRO A 22 -2.98 -1.98 -10.69
CA PRO A 22 -3.81 -1.28 -11.67
C PRO A 22 -2.95 -0.65 -12.76
N GLU A 23 -3.47 -0.62 -13.99
CA GLU A 23 -2.75 -0.12 -15.17
C GLU A 23 -2.37 1.37 -15.06
N GLU A 24 -3.02 2.09 -14.15
CA GLU A 24 -2.74 3.48 -13.81
C GLU A 24 -1.36 3.66 -13.15
N ILE A 25 -0.77 2.59 -12.60
CA ILE A 25 0.59 2.59 -12.07
C ILE A 25 1.53 2.05 -13.15
N ALA A 26 2.04 2.98 -13.97
CA ALA A 26 2.96 2.64 -15.06
C ALA A 26 4.41 2.49 -14.59
N GLY A 27 4.80 3.20 -13.53
CA GLY A 27 6.15 3.15 -12.96
C GLY A 27 6.48 1.83 -12.26
N LYS A 28 7.77 1.54 -12.15
CA LYS A 28 8.27 0.43 -11.35
C LYS A 28 8.09 0.77 -9.87
N VAL A 29 7.48 -0.15 -9.13
CA VAL A 29 7.30 -0.01 -7.68
C VAL A 29 8.63 -0.21 -6.96
N ASP A 30 9.12 0.84 -6.31
CA ASP A 30 10.35 0.81 -5.51
C ASP A 30 10.07 0.65 -4.01
N CYS A 31 8.97 1.23 -3.52
CA CYS A 31 8.57 1.10 -2.12
C CYS A 31 7.04 1.04 -1.95
N ALA A 32 6.59 0.42 -0.86
CA ALA A 32 5.18 0.37 -0.51
C ALA A 32 4.98 0.35 1.01
N SER A 33 3.89 0.95 1.48
CA SER A 33 3.50 0.99 2.88
C SER A 33 2.00 0.74 3.02
N SER A 34 1.59 -0.11 3.97
CA SER A 34 0.17 -0.43 4.17
C SER A 34 -0.32 -0.05 5.58
N GLY A 35 -1.61 0.25 5.71
CA GLY A 35 -2.22 0.57 7.00
C GLY A 35 -3.68 0.98 6.92
N ARG A 36 -4.48 0.66 7.95
CA ARG A 36 -5.95 0.89 8.00
C ARG A 36 -6.74 0.40 6.77
N GLY A 37 -6.17 -0.54 6.01
CA GLY A 37 -6.77 -1.04 4.77
C GLY A 37 -6.55 -0.13 3.56
N LYS A 38 -5.53 0.71 3.59
CA LYS A 38 -5.00 1.38 2.41
C LYS A 38 -3.58 0.92 2.15
N LEU A 39 -3.16 0.99 0.91
CA LEU A 39 -1.82 0.71 0.44
C LEU A 39 -1.30 1.95 -0.28
N VAL A 40 -0.12 2.41 0.10
CA VAL A 40 0.58 3.51 -0.56
C VAL A 40 1.76 2.91 -1.31
N ILE A 41 1.92 3.25 -2.57
CA ILE A 41 2.97 2.79 -3.46
C ILE A 41 3.79 3.99 -3.91
N GLY A 42 5.11 3.84 -3.92
CA GLY A 42 6.06 4.81 -4.46
C GLY A 42 6.77 4.19 -5.66
N CYS A 43 6.80 4.95 -6.75
CA CYS A 43 7.34 4.52 -8.02
C CYS A 43 8.63 5.27 -8.41
N ASP A 44 9.35 4.70 -9.37
CA ASP A 44 10.55 5.28 -9.96
C ASP A 44 10.27 6.53 -10.82
N ASP A 45 9.06 6.64 -11.35
CA ASP A 45 8.52 7.77 -12.12
C ASP A 45 8.16 9.00 -11.25
N SER A 46 8.57 9.00 -9.98
CA SER A 46 8.34 10.05 -8.99
C SER A 46 6.92 10.18 -8.44
N THR A 47 6.03 9.28 -8.83
CA THR A 47 4.64 9.27 -8.36
C THR A 47 4.46 8.45 -7.09
N VAL A 48 3.49 8.89 -6.30
CA VAL A 48 2.96 8.15 -5.15
C VAL A 48 1.50 7.87 -5.41
N SER A 49 1.12 6.60 -5.34
CA SER A 49 -0.26 6.14 -5.57
C SER A 49 -0.85 5.53 -4.31
N LEU A 50 -2.09 5.90 -4.02
CA LEU A 50 -2.91 5.37 -2.93
C LEU A 50 -3.92 4.39 -3.50
N LEU A 51 -3.94 3.19 -2.95
CA LEU A 51 -4.84 2.10 -3.29
C LEU A 51 -5.66 1.72 -2.04
N ASP A 52 -6.88 1.25 -2.28
CA ASP A 52 -7.70 0.66 -1.22
C ASP A 52 -7.40 -0.85 -1.05
N ARG A 53 -8.10 -1.54 -0.12
CA ARG A 53 -7.87 -2.97 0.19
C ARG A 53 -7.95 -3.89 -1.03
N GLY A 54 -8.72 -3.50 -2.04
CA GLY A 54 -8.93 -4.26 -3.27
C GLY A 54 -7.81 -4.13 -4.30
N LEU A 55 -6.76 -3.34 -4.01
CA LEU A 55 -5.78 -2.86 -5.01
C LEU A 55 -6.42 -1.97 -6.09
N ASP A 56 -7.59 -1.41 -5.82
CA ASP A 56 -8.23 -0.40 -6.66
C ASP A 56 -7.53 0.94 -6.42
N PHE A 57 -7.19 1.64 -7.51
CA PHE A 57 -6.58 2.96 -7.44
C PHE A 57 -7.58 3.98 -6.90
N ASN A 58 -7.11 4.80 -5.96
CA ASN A 58 -7.92 5.84 -5.34
C ASN A 58 -7.43 7.23 -5.77
N PHE A 59 -6.13 7.49 -5.57
CA PHE A 59 -5.54 8.79 -5.89
C PHE A 59 -4.04 8.65 -6.12
N GLY A 60 -3.46 9.46 -7.00
CA GLY A 60 -2.03 9.51 -7.22
C GLY A 60 -1.54 10.94 -7.43
N PHE A 61 -0.33 11.21 -6.98
CA PHE A 61 0.29 12.53 -7.14
C PHE A 61 1.80 12.40 -7.31
N GLN A 62 2.40 13.40 -7.96
CA GLN A 62 3.84 13.50 -8.08
C GLN A 62 4.44 14.03 -6.78
N ALA A 63 5.22 13.19 -6.09
CA ALA A 63 5.83 13.57 -4.80
C ALA A 63 7.26 14.12 -4.97
N HIS A 64 7.99 13.59 -5.95
CA HIS A 64 9.40 13.92 -6.17
C HIS A 64 9.65 14.25 -7.65
N THR A 65 10.90 14.56 -7.99
CA THR A 65 11.37 14.76 -9.37
C THR A 65 12.12 13.54 -9.93
N SER A 66 12.37 12.55 -9.07
CA SER A 66 13.03 11.27 -9.35
C SER A 66 12.34 10.18 -8.51
N SER A 67 12.99 9.08 -8.18
CA SER A 67 12.34 7.93 -7.56
C SER A 67 11.87 8.16 -6.11
N VAL A 68 10.74 7.54 -5.74
CA VAL A 68 10.26 7.49 -4.35
C VAL A 68 10.85 6.27 -3.66
N LEU A 69 11.84 6.48 -2.79
CA LEU A 69 12.59 5.39 -2.15
C LEU A 69 12.01 4.93 -0.80
N PHE A 70 11.23 5.78 -0.14
CA PHE A 70 10.70 5.48 1.19
C PHE A 70 9.34 6.12 1.43
N LEU A 71 8.39 5.32 1.94
CA LEU A 71 7.05 5.74 2.31
C LEU A 71 6.69 5.18 3.69
N GLN A 72 6.15 6.04 4.55
CA GLN A 72 5.67 5.65 5.86
C GLN A 72 4.27 6.21 6.09
N MET A 73 3.30 5.32 6.32
CA MET A 73 1.96 5.73 6.71
C MET A 73 1.85 5.91 8.23
N PHE A 74 1.68 7.15 8.67
CA PHE A 74 1.51 7.45 10.08
C PHE A 74 0.10 7.10 10.57
N LYS A 75 0.04 6.33 11.66
CA LYS A 75 -1.22 6.11 12.38
C LYS A 75 -1.53 7.37 13.19
N LYS A 76 -2.57 8.12 12.80
CA LYS A 76 -3.11 9.19 13.65
C LYS A 76 -3.51 8.60 15.01
N MET A 77 -2.85 9.04 16.08
CA MET A 77 -3.29 8.76 17.44
C MET A 77 -4.53 9.59 17.70
N ASN A 78 -5.67 8.94 17.96
CA ASN A 78 -6.81 9.65 18.53
C ASN A 78 -6.46 9.95 19.98
N LYS A 79 -6.22 11.23 20.31
CA LYS A 79 -6.26 11.68 21.70
C LYS A 79 -7.72 11.59 22.14
N TYR A 80 -8.10 10.50 22.79
CA TYR A 80 -9.30 10.49 23.62
C TYR A 80 -8.93 11.18 24.94
N GLY A 81 -9.59 12.31 25.26
CA GLY A 81 -9.45 13.09 26.51
C GLY A 81 -8.99 14.54 26.23
N CYS A 82 -9.69 15.60 26.63
CA CYS A 82 -10.76 15.77 27.60
C CYS A 82 -11.93 16.56 27.00
N SER A 83 -13.16 16.14 27.31
CA SER A 83 -14.34 17.00 27.30
C SER A 83 -14.19 18.06 28.41
N ASN A 84 -14.38 19.34 28.07
CA ASN A 84 -14.63 20.41 29.04
C ASN A 84 -16.01 20.26 29.68
#